data_AF-A0A6S6SDN9-F1
#
_entry.id   AF-A0A6S6SDN9-F1
#
_cell.length_a   1.000
_cell.length_b   1.000
_cell.length_c   1.000
_cell.angle_alpha   90.00
_cell.angle_beta   90.00
_cell.angle_gamma   90.00
#
_symmetry.space_group_name_H-M   'P 1'
#
loop_
_entity.id
_entity.type
_entity.pdbx_description
1 polymer ?
#
loop_
_entity_poly.entity_id
_entity_poly.type
_entity_poly.pdbx_seq_one_letter_code
_entity_poly.pdbx_strand_id
1 'polypeptide(L)'
;MSYSHDSDEHRDFVRGIAGRLRRDGVDCLIDRYINGFPPEGWPRWMENQIEAADYVLLVCTETYLRRYRGQETEGGRGVNFEGVVISQTLYDHYYQNSKFIPVIPDDGDFEHVPLPLKPYSTYRLSSQYADVYRILTGQAEYVQPELGEVRLLPAAIFSDDLPAVEGELFGRKEELALLDEAFKTPHPNPSPQGRGASPHIVQFVASGGTGKTKLIRHWLDENNDKIEALIAWSFYSQGSSEDKQISATPFFMQTLKSLGSDKSVSDFNTEEEKGEYVANLLREKRCLLVLDGLEPLQQVGRGMRGELKDRAIRKMLRCLMGNHSNLCIITTRLPVHELKGRRQVVQHDLQNLALEDGVALLRSFGVSGRDVDMLAAVEEYGRHALALHLLGNALATYLDGDVRKRDTLTELMGDYDEAERHAFKVMQAYEHWLEGTPELKLLYLLGLFDHPVEQDVLEVLWEAEIPGLTAEMERKAWLVARRDLISKFRMMSANEIPSISPFSKGSTLQSNSALSGEHPPLQKGERGGFKAGNTFDCHPLIREYFGRQLKVNQAEAWRQAHTVLYEYYKGLPEKLWGKYLPDTLEEMQPLFRAITYGCSAGRYQDAIEIYAIRLNRGPEHYFF
;
A
#
# COMPACT_ATOMS: atom_id res chain seq x y z
N MET A 1 -31.11 -23.51 -53.92
CA MET A 1 -31.74 -22.19 -53.73
C MET A 1 -33.24 -22.34 -53.91
N SER A 2 -34.05 -21.69 -53.08
CA SER A 2 -35.51 -21.60 -53.23
C SER A 2 -35.88 -20.20 -53.70
N TYR A 3 -36.74 -20.12 -54.72
CA TYR A 3 -37.10 -18.88 -55.42
C TYR A 3 -38.44 -19.06 -56.14
N SER A 4 -39.15 -17.97 -56.43
CA SER A 4 -40.39 -17.98 -57.19
C SER A 4 -40.15 -17.72 -58.68
N HIS A 5 -41.01 -18.25 -59.54
CA HIS A 5 -40.91 -18.04 -61.00
C HIS A 5 -41.59 -16.72 -61.37
N ASP A 6 -40.94 -15.60 -61.03
CA ASP A 6 -41.51 -14.25 -61.16
C ASP A 6 -41.54 -13.75 -62.60
N SER A 7 -40.39 -13.85 -63.28
CA SER A 7 -40.20 -13.50 -64.69
C SER A 7 -39.05 -14.33 -65.29
N ASP A 8 -38.91 -14.34 -66.62
CA ASP A 8 -37.77 -15.02 -67.24
C ASP A 8 -36.44 -14.38 -66.87
N GLU A 9 -36.40 -13.06 -66.69
CA GLU A 9 -35.23 -12.32 -66.19
C GLU A 9 -34.87 -12.75 -64.76
N HIS A 10 -35.85 -12.88 -63.86
CA HIS A 10 -35.61 -13.34 -62.49
C HIS A 10 -35.07 -14.78 -62.46
N ARG A 11 -35.62 -15.66 -63.30
CA ARG A 11 -35.17 -17.06 -63.38
C ARG A 11 -33.74 -17.16 -63.93
N ASP A 12 -33.40 -16.35 -64.92
CA ASP A 12 -32.05 -16.28 -65.47
C ASP A 12 -31.04 -15.67 -64.50
N PHE A 13 -31.47 -14.69 -63.70
CA PHE A 13 -30.71 -14.13 -62.59
C PHE A 13 -30.38 -15.20 -61.54
N VAL A 14 -31.38 -15.93 -61.04
CA VAL A 14 -31.17 -17.01 -60.06
C VAL A 14 -30.26 -18.11 -60.62
N ARG A 15 -30.46 -18.52 -61.88
CA ARG A 15 -29.57 -19.46 -62.57
C ARG A 15 -28.13 -18.92 -62.65
N GLY A 16 -27.96 -17.63 -62.93
CA GLY A 16 -26.66 -16.96 -62.99
C GLY A 16 -25.91 -17.04 -61.66
N ILE A 17 -26.60 -16.75 -60.55
CA ILE A 17 -26.03 -16.84 -59.19
C ILE A 17 -25.73 -18.30 -58.81
N ALA A 18 -26.66 -19.23 -59.04
CA ALA A 18 -26.44 -20.64 -58.77
C ALA A 18 -25.24 -21.17 -59.56
N GLY A 19 -25.12 -20.80 -60.84
CA GLY A 19 -23.98 -21.15 -61.68
C GLY A 19 -22.67 -20.53 -61.20
N ARG A 20 -22.70 -19.31 -60.64
CA ARG A 20 -21.52 -18.67 -60.02
C ARG A 20 -21.08 -19.42 -58.76
N LEU A 21 -22.01 -19.73 -57.85
CA LEU A 21 -21.73 -20.53 -56.65
C LEU A 21 -21.09 -21.87 -57.01
N ARG A 22 -21.61 -22.56 -58.03
CA ARG A 22 -21.02 -23.82 -58.53
C ARG A 22 -19.61 -23.64 -59.10
N ARG A 23 -19.36 -22.59 -59.88
CA ARG A 23 -18.01 -22.28 -60.40
C ARG A 23 -17.03 -21.97 -59.27
N ASP A 24 -17.51 -21.36 -58.20
CA ASP A 24 -16.74 -20.99 -57.02
C ASP A 24 -16.67 -22.13 -55.98
N GLY A 25 -17.07 -23.36 -56.35
CA GLY A 25 -16.88 -24.56 -55.54
C GLY A 25 -17.99 -24.90 -54.53
N VAL A 26 -19.11 -24.18 -54.54
CA VAL A 26 -20.28 -24.48 -53.69
C VAL A 26 -21.31 -25.28 -54.51
N ASP A 27 -21.70 -26.47 -54.04
CA ASP A 27 -22.67 -27.33 -54.73
C ASP A 27 -24.10 -26.77 -54.62
N CYS A 28 -24.40 -25.81 -55.50
CA CYS A 28 -25.69 -25.12 -55.52
C CYS A 28 -26.67 -25.82 -56.48
N LEU A 29 -27.83 -26.25 -55.95
CA LEU A 29 -28.90 -26.90 -56.72
C LEU A 29 -30.14 -26.00 -56.87
N ILE A 30 -30.75 -26.04 -58.06
CA ILE A 30 -32.04 -25.41 -58.40
C ILE A 30 -32.86 -26.38 -59.27
N ASP A 31 -34.19 -26.23 -59.24
CA ASP A 31 -35.15 -27.00 -60.04
C ASP A 31 -34.84 -27.04 -61.54
N ARG A 32 -34.31 -25.94 -62.11
CA ARG A 32 -33.90 -25.80 -63.51
C ARG A 32 -32.81 -26.78 -63.96
N TYR A 33 -32.06 -27.38 -63.03
CA TYR A 33 -31.06 -28.39 -63.35
C TYR A 33 -31.66 -29.80 -63.49
N ILE A 34 -32.94 -29.99 -63.12
CA ILE A 34 -33.65 -31.27 -63.26
C ILE A 34 -34.20 -31.40 -64.67
N ASN A 35 -33.85 -32.48 -65.36
CA ASN A 35 -34.35 -32.76 -66.70
C ASN A 35 -35.78 -33.31 -66.63
N GLY A 36 -36.77 -32.52 -67.04
CA GLY A 36 -38.18 -32.92 -67.05
C GLY A 36 -38.83 -32.82 -65.67
N PHE A 37 -39.05 -33.95 -65.01
CA PHE A 37 -39.71 -34.01 -63.69
C PHE A 37 -39.05 -35.06 -62.79
N PRO A 38 -38.98 -34.83 -61.46
CA PRO A 38 -38.49 -35.83 -60.51
C PRO A 38 -39.50 -36.99 -60.39
N PRO A 39 -39.07 -38.27 -60.41
CA PRO A 39 -39.94 -39.44 -60.27
C PRO A 39 -40.81 -39.45 -58.99
N GLU A 40 -40.30 -38.87 -57.91
CA GLU A 40 -40.97 -38.72 -56.61
C GLU A 40 -41.98 -37.55 -56.56
N GLY A 41 -42.03 -36.72 -57.61
CA GLY A 41 -42.84 -35.51 -57.67
C GLY A 41 -42.16 -34.30 -57.02
N TRP A 42 -42.48 -33.11 -57.53
CA TRP A 42 -41.86 -31.84 -57.08
C TRP A 42 -41.96 -31.58 -55.57
N PRO A 43 -43.11 -31.80 -54.89
CA PRO A 43 -43.19 -31.53 -53.45
C PRO A 43 -42.22 -32.37 -52.62
N ARG A 44 -42.17 -33.68 -52.88
CA ARG A 44 -41.30 -34.61 -52.15
C ARG A 44 -39.82 -34.41 -52.50
N TRP A 45 -39.53 -34.10 -53.76
CA TRP A 45 -38.18 -33.74 -54.17
C TRP A 45 -37.69 -32.48 -53.43
N MET A 46 -38.50 -31.42 -53.36
CA MET A 46 -38.14 -30.18 -52.66
C MET A 46 -37.92 -30.41 -51.16
N GLU A 47 -38.77 -31.19 -50.50
CA GLU A 47 -38.61 -31.55 -49.08
C GLU A 47 -37.26 -32.23 -48.83
N ASN A 48 -36.93 -33.25 -49.63
CA ASN A 48 -35.65 -33.95 -49.52
C ASN A 48 -34.45 -33.03 -49.77
N GLN A 49 -34.54 -32.09 -50.72
CA GLN A 49 -33.46 -31.14 -50.99
C GLN A 49 -33.29 -30.13 -49.85
N ILE A 50 -34.40 -29.66 -49.26
CA ILE A 50 -34.37 -28.77 -48.08
C ILE A 50 -33.77 -29.53 -46.90
N GLU A 51 -34.11 -30.80 -46.69
CA GLU A 51 -33.55 -31.61 -45.61
C GLU A 51 -32.04 -31.85 -45.80
N ALA A 52 -31.60 -32.23 -47.00
CA ALA A 52 -30.22 -32.60 -47.29
C ALA A 52 -29.23 -31.42 -47.39
N ALA A 53 -29.69 -30.21 -47.71
CA ALA A 53 -28.80 -29.06 -47.90
C ALA A 53 -28.09 -28.66 -46.60
N ASP A 54 -26.88 -28.09 -46.66
CA ASP A 54 -26.27 -27.42 -45.50
C ASP A 54 -26.88 -26.04 -45.27
N TYR A 55 -27.18 -25.33 -46.36
CA TYR A 55 -27.81 -24.02 -46.36
C TYR A 55 -28.88 -23.91 -47.46
N VAL A 56 -29.95 -23.17 -47.18
CA VAL A 56 -31.02 -22.86 -48.13
C VAL A 56 -31.09 -21.35 -48.32
N LEU A 57 -30.57 -20.86 -49.45
CA LEU A 57 -30.74 -19.48 -49.89
C LEU A 57 -32.17 -19.26 -50.37
N LEU A 58 -32.87 -18.33 -49.74
CA LEU A 58 -34.25 -17.95 -50.04
C LEU A 58 -34.23 -16.63 -50.80
N VAL A 59 -34.54 -16.66 -52.10
CA VAL A 59 -34.57 -15.45 -52.93
C VAL A 59 -35.90 -14.74 -52.70
N CYS A 60 -35.90 -13.78 -51.78
CA CYS A 60 -37.09 -13.08 -51.32
C CYS A 60 -37.47 -11.96 -52.30
N THR A 61 -38.58 -12.15 -53.00
CA THR A 61 -39.28 -11.14 -53.80
C THR A 61 -40.71 -10.95 -53.29
N GLU A 62 -41.42 -9.95 -53.79
CA GLU A 62 -42.82 -9.73 -53.40
C GLU A 62 -43.68 -10.96 -53.71
N THR A 63 -43.50 -11.55 -54.89
CA THR A 63 -44.15 -12.78 -55.33
C THR A 63 -43.78 -13.96 -54.42
N TYR A 64 -42.50 -14.10 -54.07
CA TYR A 64 -42.05 -15.13 -53.13
C TYR A 64 -42.77 -15.02 -51.78
N LEU A 65 -42.88 -13.80 -51.23
CA LEU A 65 -43.56 -13.56 -49.95
C LEU A 65 -45.05 -13.86 -50.01
N ARG A 66 -45.73 -13.46 -51.10
CA ARG A 66 -47.16 -13.74 -51.31
C ARG A 66 -47.42 -15.25 -51.36
N ARG A 67 -46.56 -16.01 -52.05
CA ARG A 67 -46.63 -17.48 -52.10
C ARG A 67 -46.30 -18.13 -50.77
N TYR A 68 -45.27 -17.64 -50.07
CA TYR A 68 -44.94 -18.09 -48.71
C TYR A 68 -46.14 -17.94 -47.74
N ARG A 69 -46.93 -16.87 -47.89
CA ARG A 69 -48.15 -16.62 -47.09
C ARG A 69 -49.40 -17.35 -47.59
N GLY A 70 -49.33 -18.09 -48.69
CA GLY A 70 -50.48 -18.76 -49.32
C GLY A 70 -51.50 -17.80 -49.94
N GLN A 71 -51.09 -16.57 -50.30
CA GLN A 71 -51.95 -15.50 -50.81
C GLN A 71 -52.06 -15.47 -52.35
N GLU A 72 -51.41 -16.41 -53.06
CA GLU A 72 -51.42 -16.52 -54.52
C GLU A 72 -51.58 -18.00 -54.94
N THR A 73 -52.60 -18.31 -55.76
CA THR A 73 -53.00 -19.70 -56.10
C THR A 73 -52.98 -20.02 -57.60
N GLU A 74 -52.72 -19.05 -58.48
CA GLU A 74 -52.57 -19.27 -59.92
C GLU A 74 -51.09 -19.35 -60.31
N GLY A 75 -50.63 -20.56 -60.65
CA GLY A 75 -49.26 -20.81 -61.12
C GLY A 75 -48.58 -22.00 -60.44
N GLY A 76 -48.89 -23.22 -60.88
CA GLY A 76 -48.18 -24.46 -60.53
C GLY A 76 -48.41 -24.95 -59.08
N ARG A 77 -48.90 -26.18 -58.92
CA ARG A 77 -49.28 -26.82 -57.63
C ARG A 77 -48.11 -27.10 -56.66
N GLY A 78 -46.99 -26.39 -56.77
CA GLY A 78 -45.77 -26.60 -55.96
C GLY A 78 -45.47 -25.54 -54.90
N VAL A 79 -46.11 -24.35 -54.91
CA VAL A 79 -45.59 -23.19 -54.14
C VAL A 79 -46.46 -22.76 -52.95
N ASN A 80 -47.33 -23.65 -52.45
CA ASN A 80 -47.92 -23.53 -51.09
C ASN A 80 -47.17 -24.41 -50.07
N PHE A 81 -46.15 -25.17 -50.50
CA PHE A 81 -45.47 -26.20 -49.69
C PHE A 81 -44.20 -25.66 -49.02
N GLU A 82 -43.43 -24.80 -49.71
CA GLU A 82 -42.17 -24.24 -49.18
C GLU A 82 -42.39 -23.42 -47.90
N GLY A 83 -43.44 -22.60 -47.84
CA GLY A 83 -43.74 -21.79 -46.65
C GLY A 83 -44.11 -22.64 -45.43
N VAL A 84 -44.80 -23.76 -45.62
CA VAL A 84 -45.16 -24.70 -44.55
C VAL A 84 -43.95 -25.48 -44.06
N VAL A 85 -43.12 -26.00 -44.98
CA VAL A 85 -41.89 -26.75 -44.63
C VAL A 85 -40.90 -25.83 -43.91
N ILE A 86 -40.62 -24.64 -44.43
CA ILE A 86 -39.69 -23.69 -43.80
C ILE A 86 -40.19 -23.26 -42.41
N SER A 87 -41.50 -22.98 -42.27
CA SER A 87 -42.08 -22.59 -40.98
C SER A 87 -42.07 -23.73 -39.97
N GLN A 88 -42.35 -24.96 -40.41
CA GLN A 88 -42.31 -26.16 -39.55
C GLN A 88 -40.86 -26.47 -39.11
N THR A 89 -39.88 -26.41 -40.02
CA THR A 89 -38.46 -26.61 -39.69
C THR A 89 -37.96 -25.55 -38.69
N LEU A 90 -38.31 -24.27 -38.87
CA LEU A 90 -37.95 -23.22 -37.91
C LEU A 90 -38.64 -23.41 -36.55
N TYR A 91 -39.89 -23.88 -36.55
CA TYR A 91 -40.64 -24.18 -35.33
C TYR A 91 -40.05 -25.36 -34.55
N ASP A 92 -39.69 -26.46 -35.23
CA ASP A 92 -39.12 -27.67 -34.63
C ASP A 92 -37.73 -27.44 -34.01
N HIS A 93 -37.01 -26.41 -34.48
CA HIS A 93 -35.71 -25.98 -33.95
C HIS A 93 -35.79 -24.78 -32.98
N TYR A 94 -36.94 -24.54 -32.33
CA TYR A 94 -37.14 -23.44 -31.37
C TYR A 94 -36.71 -22.05 -31.92
N TYR A 95 -36.95 -21.78 -33.21
CA TYR A 95 -36.52 -20.55 -33.88
C TYR A 95 -34.99 -20.29 -33.78
N GLN A 96 -34.17 -21.35 -33.75
CA GLN A 96 -32.74 -21.25 -34.01
C GLN A 96 -32.48 -21.54 -35.49
N ASN A 97 -32.33 -20.49 -36.29
CA ASN A 97 -32.05 -20.63 -37.72
C ASN A 97 -30.56 -20.92 -37.95
N SER A 98 -30.25 -22.15 -38.33
CA SER A 98 -28.90 -22.59 -38.71
C SER A 98 -28.72 -22.77 -40.22
N LYS A 99 -29.79 -22.61 -41.02
CA LYS A 99 -29.86 -23.15 -42.39
C LYS A 99 -30.41 -22.19 -43.43
N PHE A 100 -31.44 -21.41 -43.09
CA PHE A 100 -32.16 -20.57 -44.03
C PHE A 100 -31.52 -19.19 -44.10
N ILE A 101 -31.03 -18.80 -45.27
CA ILE A 101 -30.37 -17.51 -45.47
C ILE A 101 -31.24 -16.65 -46.40
N PRO A 102 -31.90 -15.59 -45.88
CA PRO A 102 -32.68 -14.69 -46.71
C PRO A 102 -31.76 -13.85 -47.60
N VAL A 103 -32.03 -13.85 -48.90
CA VAL A 103 -31.33 -13.03 -49.89
C VAL A 103 -32.33 -12.30 -50.77
N ILE A 104 -32.02 -11.06 -51.14
CA ILE A 104 -32.88 -10.22 -52.00
C ILE A 104 -32.13 -9.83 -53.28
N PRO A 105 -32.83 -9.57 -54.40
CA PRO A 105 -32.25 -8.87 -55.55
C PRO A 105 -31.67 -7.51 -55.13
N ASP A 106 -30.72 -6.97 -55.91
CA ASP A 106 -30.07 -5.70 -55.58
C ASP A 106 -31.05 -4.51 -55.56
N ASP A 107 -32.13 -4.57 -56.34
CA ASP A 107 -33.26 -3.63 -56.37
C ASP A 107 -34.45 -4.08 -55.50
N GLY A 108 -34.31 -5.19 -54.79
CA GLY A 108 -35.34 -5.75 -53.92
C GLY A 108 -35.51 -5.01 -52.59
N ASP A 109 -36.65 -5.26 -51.95
CA ASP A 109 -37.06 -4.70 -50.65
C ASP A 109 -36.94 -5.74 -49.52
N PHE A 110 -36.43 -5.33 -48.36
CA PHE A 110 -36.38 -6.14 -47.14
C PHE A 110 -37.78 -6.49 -46.61
N GLU A 111 -38.81 -5.72 -46.96
CA GLU A 111 -40.20 -6.05 -46.60
C GLU A 111 -40.70 -7.34 -47.26
N HIS A 112 -40.03 -7.81 -48.31
CA HIS A 112 -40.31 -9.09 -48.96
C HIS A 112 -39.75 -10.31 -48.19
N VAL A 113 -38.96 -10.10 -47.13
CA VAL A 113 -38.43 -11.20 -46.31
C VAL A 113 -39.52 -11.72 -45.37
N PRO A 114 -39.75 -13.05 -45.30
CA PRO A 114 -40.66 -13.65 -44.35
C PRO A 114 -40.38 -13.24 -42.89
N LEU A 115 -41.44 -12.98 -42.12
CA LEU A 115 -41.33 -12.47 -40.74
C LEU A 115 -40.41 -13.31 -39.83
N PRO A 116 -40.44 -14.66 -39.85
CA PRO A 116 -39.54 -15.46 -39.01
C PRO A 116 -38.05 -15.29 -39.34
N LEU A 117 -37.73 -14.77 -40.53
CA LEU A 117 -36.36 -14.60 -41.01
C LEU A 117 -35.83 -13.16 -40.87
N LYS A 118 -36.71 -12.18 -40.66
CA LYS A 118 -36.33 -10.77 -40.44
C LYS A 118 -35.35 -10.54 -39.29
N PRO A 119 -35.33 -11.31 -38.18
CA PRO A 119 -34.32 -11.16 -37.13
C PRO A 119 -32.90 -11.57 -37.52
N TYR A 120 -32.70 -12.27 -38.64
CA TYR A 120 -31.38 -12.71 -39.13
C TYR A 120 -30.88 -11.80 -40.26
N SER A 121 -29.57 -11.87 -40.52
CA SER A 121 -28.95 -11.08 -41.60
C SER A 121 -29.52 -11.44 -42.96
N THR A 122 -30.01 -10.44 -43.68
CA THR A 122 -30.45 -10.53 -45.08
C THR A 122 -29.44 -9.86 -45.99
N TYR A 123 -29.11 -10.49 -47.13
CA TYR A 123 -28.06 -10.04 -48.04
C TYR A 123 -28.61 -9.69 -49.43
N ARG A 124 -28.08 -8.63 -50.06
CA ARG A 124 -28.31 -8.33 -51.47
C ARG A 124 -27.41 -9.20 -52.35
N LEU A 125 -28.03 -10.11 -53.11
CA LEU A 125 -27.38 -11.31 -53.63
C LEU A 125 -26.22 -11.04 -54.62
N SER A 126 -26.29 -9.94 -55.39
CA SER A 126 -25.25 -9.57 -56.34
C SER A 126 -24.19 -8.67 -55.70
N SER A 127 -24.60 -7.61 -55.01
CA SER A 127 -23.66 -6.67 -54.37
C SER A 127 -22.92 -7.26 -53.17
N GLN A 128 -23.52 -8.22 -52.45
CA GLN A 128 -22.98 -8.84 -51.24
C GLN A 128 -22.68 -10.33 -51.45
N TYR A 129 -22.39 -10.73 -52.69
CA TYR A 129 -22.04 -12.11 -53.01
C TYR A 129 -20.91 -12.67 -52.13
N ALA A 130 -19.88 -11.85 -51.85
CA ALA A 130 -18.75 -12.26 -51.01
C ALA A 130 -19.17 -12.59 -49.57
N ASP A 131 -20.12 -11.84 -49.00
CA ASP A 131 -20.61 -12.06 -47.64
C ASP A 131 -21.43 -13.36 -47.57
N VAL A 132 -22.29 -13.58 -48.56
CA VAL A 132 -23.04 -14.84 -48.70
C VAL A 132 -22.07 -16.02 -48.87
N TYR A 133 -21.08 -15.89 -49.74
CA TYR A 133 -20.09 -16.93 -50.00
C TYR A 133 -19.26 -17.28 -48.76
N ARG A 134 -18.85 -16.27 -47.98
CA ARG A 134 -18.16 -16.45 -46.69
C ARG A 134 -18.97 -17.28 -45.70
N ILE A 135 -20.28 -17.03 -45.60
CA ILE A 135 -21.19 -17.81 -44.74
C ILE A 135 -21.26 -19.26 -45.22
N LEU A 136 -21.48 -19.46 -46.52
CA LEU A 136 -21.61 -20.80 -47.11
C LEU A 136 -20.33 -21.64 -46.99
N THR A 137 -19.17 -21.00 -46.85
CA THR A 137 -17.86 -21.65 -46.77
C THR A 137 -17.19 -21.59 -45.39
N GLY A 138 -17.85 -20.99 -44.39
CA GLY A 138 -17.31 -20.86 -43.03
C GLY A 138 -16.10 -19.92 -42.91
N GLN A 139 -15.97 -18.95 -43.81
CA GLN A 139 -14.85 -18.01 -43.85
C GLN A 139 -15.21 -16.71 -43.13
N ALA A 140 -14.72 -16.52 -41.91
CA ALA A 140 -14.88 -15.26 -41.20
C ALA A 140 -14.14 -14.11 -41.91
N GLU A 141 -14.71 -12.91 -41.91
CA GLU A 141 -14.08 -11.73 -42.51
C GLU A 141 -12.76 -11.35 -41.80
N TYR A 142 -12.69 -11.61 -40.49
CA TYR A 142 -11.49 -11.44 -39.66
C TYR A 142 -11.24 -12.71 -38.84
N VAL A 143 -10.00 -13.19 -38.82
CA VAL A 143 -9.58 -14.32 -37.98
C VAL A 143 -9.31 -13.79 -36.58
N GLN A 144 -9.91 -14.42 -35.56
CA GLN A 144 -9.63 -14.11 -34.17
C GLN A 144 -8.14 -14.39 -33.87
N PRO A 145 -7.34 -13.41 -33.40
CA PRO A 145 -5.94 -13.64 -33.08
C PRO A 145 -5.80 -14.62 -31.91
N GLU A 146 -4.68 -15.34 -31.86
CA GLU A 146 -4.35 -16.24 -30.76
C GLU A 146 -4.29 -15.49 -29.42
N LEU A 147 -4.73 -16.16 -28.36
CA LEU A 147 -4.68 -15.61 -27.01
C LEU A 147 -3.22 -15.46 -26.58
N GLY A 148 -2.79 -14.23 -26.24
CA GLY A 148 -1.43 -13.99 -25.74
C GLY A 148 -1.22 -14.52 -24.31
N GLU A 149 0.04 -14.63 -23.90
CA GLU A 149 0.39 -15.01 -22.52
C GLU A 149 -0.05 -13.95 -21.50
N VAL A 150 -0.50 -14.40 -20.32
CA VAL A 150 -0.89 -13.51 -19.22
C VAL A 150 0.34 -12.75 -18.72
N ARG A 151 0.35 -11.43 -18.90
CA ARG A 151 1.34 -10.54 -18.31
C ARG A 151 1.08 -10.40 -16.80
N LEU A 152 1.87 -11.08 -15.98
CA LEU A 152 1.90 -10.88 -14.53
C LEU A 152 2.62 -9.55 -14.23
N LEU A 153 1.92 -8.63 -13.57
CA LEU A 153 2.54 -7.40 -13.04
C LEU A 153 3.20 -7.74 -11.69
N PRO A 154 4.44 -7.30 -11.42
CA PRO A 154 5.06 -7.52 -10.12
C PRO A 154 4.22 -6.90 -9.01
N ALA A 155 4.17 -7.57 -7.86
CA ALA A 155 3.55 -6.99 -6.66
C ALA A 155 4.27 -5.68 -6.32
N ALA A 156 3.51 -4.64 -5.97
CA ALA A 156 4.07 -3.36 -5.58
C ALA A 156 4.91 -3.56 -4.30
N ILE A 157 6.22 -3.32 -4.37
CA ILE A 157 7.12 -3.40 -3.22
C ILE A 157 6.97 -2.09 -2.46
N PHE A 158 6.06 -2.04 -1.50
CA PHE A 158 5.89 -0.88 -0.63
C PHE A 158 5.87 -1.34 0.82
N SER A 159 6.96 -1.03 1.53
CA SER A 159 7.08 -1.21 2.97
C SER A 159 7.48 0.12 3.57
N ASP A 160 6.61 0.71 4.37
CA ASP A 160 6.80 2.05 4.92
C ASP A 160 6.51 2.05 6.43
N ASP A 161 7.59 1.99 7.21
CA ASP A 161 7.58 2.00 8.68
C ASP A 161 8.13 3.33 9.22
N LEU A 162 7.94 4.44 8.49
CA LEU A 162 8.23 5.79 8.99
C LEU A 162 7.09 6.31 9.86
N PRO A 163 7.38 7.09 10.91
CA PRO A 163 6.33 7.70 11.72
C PRO A 163 5.55 8.73 10.89
N ALA A 164 4.23 8.77 11.09
CA ALA A 164 3.40 9.84 10.56
C ALA A 164 3.80 11.17 11.22
N VAL A 165 3.93 12.23 10.41
CA VAL A 165 4.26 13.56 10.91
C VAL A 165 3.17 14.54 10.46
N GLU A 166 2.41 15.07 11.40
CA GLU A 166 1.33 16.02 11.10
C GLU A 166 1.85 17.45 10.86
N GLY A 167 1.04 18.22 10.13
CA GLY A 167 1.22 19.64 9.88
C GLY A 167 2.13 19.98 8.69
N GLU A 168 2.11 21.23 8.28
CA GLU A 168 2.84 21.76 7.12
C GLU A 168 4.36 21.70 7.31
N LEU A 169 5.10 21.46 6.22
CA LEU A 169 6.56 21.59 6.18
C LEU A 169 6.91 23.05 5.83
N PHE A 170 7.69 23.70 6.69
CA PHE A 170 8.12 25.09 6.48
C PHE A 170 9.54 25.13 5.91
N GLY A 171 9.73 25.90 4.84
CA GLY A 171 11.02 26.08 4.19
C GLY A 171 11.49 24.84 3.43
N ARG A 172 12.76 24.49 3.62
CA ARG A 172 13.42 23.27 3.09
C ARG A 172 13.45 23.11 1.56
N LYS A 173 13.34 24.21 0.83
CA LYS A 173 13.32 24.20 -0.64
C LYS A 173 14.59 23.61 -1.24
N GLU A 174 15.74 23.91 -0.65
CA GLU A 174 17.04 23.38 -1.11
C GLU A 174 17.14 21.87 -0.89
N GLU A 175 16.69 21.38 0.28
CA GLU A 175 16.69 19.96 0.59
C GLU A 175 15.71 19.15 -0.26
N LEU A 176 14.52 19.70 -0.53
CA LEU A 176 13.56 19.07 -1.44
C LEU A 176 14.11 19.01 -2.88
N ALA A 177 14.72 20.10 -3.35
CA ALA A 177 15.37 20.12 -4.66
C ALA A 177 16.53 19.10 -4.74
N LEU A 178 17.31 18.96 -3.67
CA LEU A 178 18.37 17.95 -3.59
C LEU A 178 17.81 16.52 -3.72
N LEU A 179 16.70 16.22 -3.03
CA LEU A 179 16.03 14.92 -3.11
C LEU A 179 15.47 14.67 -4.52
N ASP A 180 14.82 15.66 -5.13
CA ASP A 180 14.32 15.56 -6.50
C ASP A 180 15.44 15.34 -7.51
N GLU A 181 16.58 16.03 -7.37
CA GLU A 181 17.75 15.83 -8.21
C GLU A 181 18.39 14.45 -8.02
N ALA A 182 18.46 13.96 -6.78
CA ALA A 182 18.97 12.64 -6.47
C ALA A 182 18.05 11.51 -6.98
N PHE A 183 16.74 11.73 -7.01
CA PHE A 183 15.75 10.75 -7.44
C PHE A 183 15.61 10.65 -8.97
N LYS A 184 15.99 11.69 -9.73
CA LYS A 184 16.00 11.64 -11.20
C LYS A 184 16.90 10.49 -11.69
N THR A 185 16.33 9.63 -12.54
CA THR A 185 17.01 8.47 -13.11
C THR A 185 18.34 8.85 -13.78
N PRO A 186 19.42 8.04 -13.63
CA PRO A 186 20.67 8.32 -14.32
C PRO A 186 20.47 8.25 -15.84
N HIS A 187 21.11 9.17 -16.55
CA HIS A 187 21.16 9.19 -18.01
C HIS A 187 21.60 7.82 -18.57
N PRO A 188 20.91 7.22 -19.56
CA PRO A 188 21.24 5.90 -20.11
C PRO A 188 22.59 5.83 -20.86
N ASN A 189 23.35 6.93 -20.93
CA ASN A 189 24.69 7.00 -21.48
C ASN A 189 25.56 7.90 -20.59
N PRO A 190 26.41 7.35 -19.69
CA PRO A 190 27.39 8.15 -18.98
C PRO A 190 28.45 8.63 -19.97
N SER A 191 28.58 9.96 -20.13
CA SER A 191 29.67 10.56 -20.90
C SER A 191 31.02 10.04 -20.40
N PRO A 192 31.98 9.70 -21.28
CA PRO A 192 33.27 9.10 -20.92
C PRO A 192 34.20 10.02 -20.10
N GLN A 193 33.73 11.20 -19.70
CA GLN A 193 34.48 12.21 -18.93
C GLN A 193 34.00 12.41 -17.48
N GLY A 194 33.12 11.55 -16.95
CA GLY A 194 33.00 11.36 -15.49
C GLY A 194 32.55 12.56 -14.64
N ARG A 195 31.86 13.55 -15.22
CA ARG A 195 31.16 14.60 -14.49
C ARG A 195 29.65 14.39 -14.65
N GLY A 196 28.94 14.12 -13.55
CA GLY A 196 27.47 14.09 -13.52
C GLY A 196 26.81 12.74 -13.15
N ALA A 197 27.40 11.93 -12.27
CA ALA A 197 26.66 10.81 -11.69
C ALA A 197 25.79 11.32 -10.52
N SER A 198 24.47 11.09 -10.58
CA SER A 198 23.55 11.37 -9.47
C SER A 198 24.00 10.62 -8.21
N PRO A 199 23.84 11.20 -7.02
CA PRO A 199 24.20 10.53 -5.78
C PRO A 199 23.35 9.27 -5.59
N HIS A 200 23.97 8.20 -5.08
CA HIS A 200 23.27 6.97 -4.70
C HIS A 200 22.85 7.00 -3.24
N ILE A 201 23.52 7.83 -2.43
CA ILE A 201 23.19 8.02 -1.03
C ILE A 201 23.10 9.51 -0.72
N VAL A 202 21.98 9.93 -0.16
CA VAL A 202 21.81 11.27 0.42
C VAL A 202 21.64 11.12 1.93
N GLN A 203 22.53 11.75 2.70
CA GLN A 203 22.52 11.69 4.15
C GLN A 203 22.23 13.07 4.74
N PHE A 204 21.11 13.19 5.44
CA PHE A 204 20.76 14.37 6.23
C PHE A 204 21.25 14.23 7.67
N VAL A 205 22.12 15.15 8.09
CA VAL A 205 22.71 15.18 9.43
C VAL A 205 22.17 16.38 10.20
N ALA A 206 21.56 16.15 11.36
CA ALA A 206 21.01 17.22 12.21
C ALA A 206 20.80 16.75 13.64
N SER A 207 20.74 17.66 14.60
CA SER A 207 20.30 17.37 15.97
C SER A 207 18.85 16.82 16.03
N GLY A 208 18.45 16.28 17.18
CA GLY A 208 17.06 15.86 17.41
C GLY A 208 16.10 17.04 17.25
N GLY A 209 14.95 16.84 16.62
CA GLY A 209 13.92 17.88 16.51
C GLY A 209 14.12 18.97 15.45
N THR A 210 15.14 18.90 14.60
CA THR A 210 15.35 19.83 13.46
C THR A 210 14.39 19.61 12.27
N GLY A 211 13.67 18.48 12.26
CA GLY A 211 12.66 18.16 11.23
C GLY A 211 13.10 17.20 10.12
N LYS A 212 14.17 16.41 10.33
CA LYS A 212 14.67 15.41 9.35
C LYS A 212 13.57 14.45 8.86
N THR A 213 12.87 13.79 9.78
CA THR A 213 11.82 12.83 9.45
C THR A 213 10.64 13.50 8.75
N LYS A 214 10.30 14.75 9.14
CA LYS A 214 9.23 15.53 8.49
C LYS A 214 9.57 15.88 7.04
N LEU A 215 10.81 16.26 6.76
CA LEU A 215 11.31 16.50 5.41
C LEU A 215 11.16 15.25 4.53
N ILE A 216 11.59 14.09 5.02
CA ILE A 216 11.54 12.84 4.24
C ILE A 216 10.09 12.38 4.01
N ARG A 217 9.25 12.40 5.06
CA ARG A 217 7.83 12.06 4.96
C ARG A 217 7.11 12.92 3.92
N HIS A 218 7.30 14.25 4.00
CA HIS A 218 6.71 15.19 3.06
C HIS A 218 7.15 14.90 1.61
N TRP A 219 8.45 14.69 1.39
CA TRP A 219 8.96 14.40 0.06
C TRP A 219 8.45 13.07 -0.51
N LEU A 220 8.34 12.03 0.34
CA LEU A 220 7.76 10.74 -0.05
C LEU A 220 6.27 10.88 -0.42
N ASP A 221 5.50 11.64 0.36
CA ASP A 221 4.08 11.86 0.11
C ASP A 221 3.84 12.61 -1.22
N GLU A 222 4.68 13.60 -1.54
CA GLU A 222 4.61 14.35 -2.80
C GLU A 222 5.08 13.57 -4.04
N ASN A 223 5.83 12.48 -3.85
CA ASN A 223 6.40 11.67 -4.93
C ASN A 223 5.91 10.22 -4.95
N ASN A 224 4.90 9.88 -4.14
CA ASN A 224 4.40 8.50 -3.99
C ASN A 224 3.95 7.88 -5.32
N ASP A 225 3.40 8.69 -6.23
CA ASP A 225 2.99 8.29 -7.57
C ASP A 225 4.15 7.94 -8.52
N LYS A 226 5.36 8.42 -8.22
CA LYS A 226 6.57 8.21 -9.03
C LYS A 226 7.47 7.10 -8.50
N ILE A 227 7.24 6.63 -7.28
CA ILE A 227 8.06 5.60 -6.64
C ILE A 227 7.53 4.23 -7.07
N GLU A 228 8.36 3.44 -7.77
CA GLU A 228 7.96 2.09 -8.24
C GLU A 228 8.13 1.02 -7.15
N ALA A 229 9.10 1.23 -6.25
CA ALA A 229 9.40 0.33 -5.14
C ALA A 229 10.03 1.10 -3.97
N LEU A 230 9.49 0.93 -2.76
CA LEU A 230 9.89 1.62 -1.53
C LEU A 230 10.14 0.62 -0.40
N ILE A 231 11.30 0.77 0.25
CA ILE A 231 11.56 0.26 1.59
C ILE A 231 11.93 1.46 2.46
N ALA A 232 11.06 1.87 3.37
CA ALA A 232 11.31 2.94 4.32
C ALA A 232 11.21 2.42 5.74
N TRP A 233 12.24 2.69 6.55
CA TRP A 233 12.36 2.15 7.90
C TRP A 233 12.87 3.21 8.87
N SER A 234 12.20 3.38 10.02
CA SER A 234 12.70 4.19 11.13
C SER A 234 13.28 3.30 12.23
N PHE A 235 14.54 3.53 12.60
CA PHE A 235 15.18 2.79 13.69
C PHE A 235 14.71 3.23 15.09
N TYR A 236 14.01 4.37 15.20
CA TYR A 236 13.35 4.77 16.45
C TYR A 236 12.17 3.86 16.83
N SER A 237 11.57 3.16 15.87
CA SER A 237 10.51 2.17 16.12
C SER A 237 10.96 1.01 17.03
N GLN A 238 12.29 0.82 17.16
CA GLN A 238 12.90 -0.24 17.96
C GLN A 238 13.51 0.25 19.28
N GLY A 239 13.43 1.55 19.58
CA GLY A 239 14.01 2.19 20.75
C GLY A 239 15.06 3.24 20.36
N SER A 240 15.21 4.29 21.16
CA SER A 240 16.09 5.44 20.88
C SER A 240 17.15 5.71 21.97
N SER A 241 17.30 4.84 22.97
CA SER A 241 18.26 5.04 24.06
C SER A 241 19.70 4.74 23.63
N GLU A 242 20.62 5.68 23.86
CA GLU A 242 22.05 5.57 23.48
C GLU A 242 22.78 4.41 24.16
N ASP A 243 22.28 3.95 25.32
CA ASP A 243 22.86 2.89 26.14
C ASP A 243 22.36 1.47 25.79
N LYS A 244 21.42 1.33 24.85
CA LYS A 244 20.88 0.02 24.44
C LYS A 244 21.49 -0.46 23.13
N GLN A 245 21.84 -1.75 23.07
CA GLN A 245 22.25 -2.40 21.82
C GLN A 245 20.99 -2.63 20.96
N ILE A 246 20.71 -1.71 20.04
CA ILE A 246 19.63 -1.85 19.06
C ILE A 246 20.11 -2.76 17.92
N SER A 247 19.25 -3.69 17.50
CA SER A 247 19.55 -4.68 16.46
C SER A 247 18.97 -4.23 15.12
N ALA A 248 19.72 -4.33 14.02
CA ALA A 248 19.14 -4.12 12.70
C ALA A 248 18.29 -5.31 12.21
N THR A 249 18.19 -6.40 12.98
CA THR A 249 17.53 -7.64 12.53
C THR A 249 16.07 -7.45 12.13
N PRO A 250 15.20 -6.70 12.86
CA PRO A 250 13.82 -6.49 12.41
C PRO A 250 13.72 -5.77 11.06
N PHE A 251 14.61 -4.80 10.80
CA PHE A 251 14.72 -4.17 9.48
C PHE A 251 15.04 -5.21 8.39
N PHE A 252 16.01 -6.10 8.63
CA PHE A 252 16.36 -7.15 7.67
C PHE A 252 15.25 -8.17 7.46
N MET A 253 14.57 -8.61 8.53
CA MET A 253 13.42 -9.52 8.43
C MET A 253 12.32 -8.92 7.57
N GLN A 254 11.95 -7.66 7.84
CA GLN A 254 10.92 -6.96 7.08
C GLN A 254 11.34 -6.72 5.64
N THR A 255 12.59 -6.29 5.41
CA THR A 255 13.11 -6.02 4.07
C THR A 255 13.13 -7.28 3.21
N LEU A 256 13.64 -8.41 3.73
CA LEU A 256 13.65 -9.69 3.01
C LEU A 256 12.24 -10.13 2.64
N LYS A 257 11.29 -10.02 3.57
CA LYS A 257 9.88 -10.34 3.34
C LYS A 257 9.27 -9.45 2.25
N SER A 258 9.44 -8.13 2.35
CA SER A 258 8.87 -7.15 1.41
C SER A 258 9.48 -7.26 0.01
N LEU A 259 10.74 -7.70 -0.10
CA LEU A 259 11.40 -7.96 -1.39
C LEU A 259 11.07 -9.35 -1.98
N GLY A 260 10.25 -10.17 -1.28
CA GLY A 260 9.86 -11.51 -1.74
C GLY A 260 11.02 -12.52 -1.73
N SER A 261 11.97 -12.36 -0.80
CA SER A 261 13.11 -13.28 -0.63
C SER A 261 12.63 -14.68 -0.22
N ASP A 262 13.27 -15.70 -0.78
CA ASP A 262 13.15 -17.10 -0.35
C ASP A 262 13.96 -17.41 0.92
N LYS A 263 14.94 -16.56 1.22
CA LYS A 263 15.76 -16.61 2.44
C LYS A 263 15.19 -15.78 3.58
N SER A 264 15.36 -16.29 4.78
CA SER A 264 15.13 -15.67 6.08
C SER A 264 16.46 -15.24 6.73
N VAL A 265 16.40 -14.44 7.80
CA VAL A 265 17.60 -13.95 8.50
C VAL A 265 18.48 -15.07 9.08
N SER A 266 17.92 -16.24 9.38
CA SER A 266 18.64 -17.40 9.91
C SER A 266 19.39 -18.21 8.83
N ASP A 267 19.15 -17.94 7.55
CA ASP A 267 19.77 -18.68 6.45
C ASP A 267 21.17 -18.17 6.07
N PHE A 268 21.66 -17.12 6.74
CA PHE A 268 22.97 -16.52 6.49
C PHE A 268 23.99 -16.96 7.53
N ASN A 269 25.21 -17.30 7.10
CA ASN A 269 26.27 -17.73 8.01
C ASN A 269 26.95 -16.54 8.71
N THR A 270 26.89 -15.36 8.08
CA THR A 270 27.48 -14.13 8.63
C THR A 270 26.56 -12.93 8.41
N GLU A 271 26.68 -11.93 9.27
CA GLU A 271 25.97 -10.64 9.15
C GLU A 271 26.33 -9.90 7.86
N GLU A 272 27.59 -9.98 7.43
CA GLU A 272 28.04 -9.40 6.17
C GLU A 272 27.38 -10.05 4.95
N GLU A 273 27.24 -11.38 4.92
CA GLU A 273 26.51 -12.07 3.84
C GLU A 273 25.06 -11.61 3.74
N LYS A 274 24.38 -11.47 4.88
CA LYS A 274 23.00 -10.95 4.96
C LYS A 274 22.91 -9.53 4.39
N GLY A 275 23.80 -8.63 4.83
CA GLY A 275 23.85 -7.26 4.34
C GLY A 275 24.15 -7.15 2.85
N GLU A 276 25.05 -7.99 2.33
CA GLU A 276 25.37 -8.05 0.91
C GLU A 276 24.21 -8.55 0.05
N TYR A 277 23.54 -9.62 0.48
CA TYR A 277 22.39 -10.20 -0.21
C TYR A 277 21.24 -9.19 -0.31
N VAL A 278 20.91 -8.51 0.80
CA VAL A 278 19.85 -7.49 0.83
C VAL A 278 20.19 -6.31 -0.09
N ALA A 279 21.44 -5.85 -0.10
CA ALA A 279 21.89 -4.80 -1.02
C ALA A 279 21.71 -5.22 -2.49
N ASN A 280 22.00 -6.48 -2.82
CA ASN A 280 21.80 -7.00 -4.19
C ASN A 280 20.33 -7.06 -4.57
N LEU A 281 19.45 -7.51 -3.67
CA LEU A 281 18.00 -7.52 -3.91
C LEU A 281 17.44 -6.10 -4.12
N LEU A 282 17.82 -5.15 -3.26
CA LEU A 282 17.40 -3.76 -3.39
C LEU A 282 17.78 -3.21 -4.77
N ARG A 283 19.00 -3.49 -5.24
CA ARG A 283 19.47 -3.11 -6.59
C ARG A 283 18.67 -3.77 -7.71
N GLU A 284 18.48 -5.08 -7.64
CA GLU A 284 17.72 -5.84 -8.65
C GLU A 284 16.29 -5.30 -8.81
N LYS A 285 15.64 -5.00 -7.68
CA LYS A 285 14.26 -4.49 -7.63
C LYS A 285 14.17 -2.96 -7.76
N ARG A 286 15.30 -2.27 -7.98
CA ARG A 286 15.39 -0.79 -8.12
C ARG A 286 14.69 -0.02 -6.99
N CYS A 287 14.74 -0.53 -5.76
CA CYS A 287 14.03 0.08 -4.64
C CYS A 287 14.69 1.39 -4.19
N LEU A 288 13.83 2.38 -3.90
CA LEU A 288 14.17 3.51 -3.03
C LEU A 288 14.27 3.00 -1.59
N LEU A 289 15.42 3.23 -0.96
CA LEU A 289 15.65 2.85 0.44
C LEU A 289 15.67 4.11 1.31
N VAL A 290 14.87 4.13 2.39
CA VAL A 290 14.94 5.18 3.41
C VAL A 290 15.30 4.56 4.76
N LEU A 291 16.37 5.07 5.36
CA LEU A 291 16.85 4.70 6.70
C LEU A 291 16.77 5.93 7.61
N ASP A 292 15.68 6.04 8.37
CA ASP A 292 15.42 7.15 9.27
C ASP A 292 15.94 6.86 10.69
N GLY A 293 16.69 7.79 11.27
CA GLY A 293 17.17 7.72 12.66
C GLY A 293 18.28 6.69 12.88
N LEU A 294 19.33 6.65 12.04
CA LEU A 294 20.37 5.61 12.07
C LEU A 294 21.31 5.67 13.29
N GLU A 295 21.29 6.75 14.08
CA GLU A 295 22.23 6.97 15.19
C GLU A 295 22.30 5.89 16.27
N PRO A 296 21.25 5.12 16.62
CA PRO A 296 21.39 4.11 17.65
C PRO A 296 22.27 2.93 17.22
N LEU A 297 22.41 2.73 15.91
CA LEU A 297 23.35 1.77 15.32
C LEU A 297 24.76 2.34 15.19
N GLN A 298 25.02 3.58 15.59
CA GLN A 298 26.32 4.23 15.51
C GLN A 298 27.03 4.25 16.88
N GLN A 299 28.37 4.30 16.85
CA GLN A 299 29.19 4.43 18.04
C GLN A 299 29.47 5.90 18.37
N VAL A 300 29.12 6.28 19.60
CA VAL A 300 29.33 7.60 20.20
C VAL A 300 30.41 7.48 21.28
N GLY A 301 31.44 8.33 21.26
CA GLY A 301 32.50 8.31 22.29
C GLY A 301 33.79 9.05 21.91
N ARG A 302 34.69 9.26 22.88
CA ARG A 302 35.99 9.96 22.66
C ARG A 302 36.88 9.18 21.69
N GLY A 303 36.94 9.65 20.45
CA GLY A 303 37.84 9.15 19.39
C GLY A 303 37.13 8.47 18.22
N MET A 304 35.89 7.98 18.40
CA MET A 304 35.09 7.28 17.39
C MET A 304 34.00 8.22 16.86
N ARG A 305 33.93 8.41 15.54
CA ARG A 305 33.18 9.51 14.89
C ARG A 305 32.03 9.02 14.00
N GLY A 306 31.05 8.31 14.58
CA GLY A 306 29.83 7.87 13.88
C GLY A 306 29.97 6.57 13.08
N GLU A 307 30.86 5.67 13.50
CA GLU A 307 31.01 4.33 12.91
C GLU A 307 29.80 3.44 13.21
N LEU A 308 29.35 2.65 12.24
CA LEU A 308 28.26 1.72 12.45
C LEU A 308 28.71 0.55 13.31
N LYS A 309 27.98 0.20 14.36
CA LYS A 309 28.21 -1.01 15.18
C LYS A 309 27.72 -2.27 14.44
N ASP A 310 26.60 -2.14 13.72
CA ASP A 310 25.95 -3.24 13.01
C ASP A 310 26.70 -3.61 11.73
N ARG A 311 27.19 -4.85 11.67
CA ARG A 311 28.02 -5.35 10.56
C ARG A 311 27.23 -5.52 9.27
N ALA A 312 25.97 -5.95 9.37
CA ALA A 312 25.10 -6.17 8.21
C ALA A 312 24.73 -4.84 7.55
N ILE A 313 24.29 -3.82 8.30
CA ILE A 313 24.02 -2.47 7.78
C ILE A 313 25.28 -1.85 7.18
N ARG A 314 26.43 -1.99 7.87
CA ARG A 314 27.70 -1.49 7.35
C ARG A 314 28.05 -2.10 5.99
N LYS A 315 27.91 -3.42 5.84
CA LYS A 315 28.18 -4.12 4.58
C LYS A 315 27.15 -3.78 3.51
N MET A 316 25.87 -3.69 3.85
CA MET A 316 24.80 -3.29 2.95
C MET A 316 25.04 -1.89 2.37
N LEU A 317 25.33 -0.89 3.22
CA LEU A 317 25.61 0.47 2.78
C LEU A 317 26.87 0.56 1.93
N ARG A 318 27.94 -0.16 2.29
CA ARG A 318 29.15 -0.25 1.45
C ARG A 318 28.85 -0.81 0.06
N CYS A 319 27.99 -1.82 -0.01
CA CYS A 319 27.49 -2.35 -1.27
C CYS A 319 26.71 -1.26 -2.02
N LEU A 320 25.78 -0.55 -1.39
CA LEU A 320 24.98 0.51 -2.03
C LEU A 320 25.77 1.76 -2.47
N MET A 321 27.09 1.81 -2.24
CA MET A 321 27.98 2.81 -2.85
C MET A 321 28.49 2.39 -4.24
N GLY A 322 28.19 1.16 -4.67
CA GLY A 322 28.58 0.63 -5.99
C GLY A 322 27.86 1.33 -7.15
N ASN A 323 28.12 0.89 -8.38
CA ASN A 323 27.53 1.50 -9.57
C ASN A 323 26.10 0.99 -9.82
N HIS A 324 25.08 1.76 -9.43
CA HIS A 324 23.66 1.46 -9.68
C HIS A 324 22.81 2.73 -9.75
N SER A 325 21.53 2.62 -10.09
CA SER A 325 20.63 3.78 -10.19
C SER A 325 19.79 4.06 -8.95
N ASN A 326 19.86 3.21 -7.93
CA ASN A 326 18.99 3.33 -6.76
C ASN A 326 19.43 4.46 -5.83
N LEU A 327 18.44 5.10 -5.22
CA LEU A 327 18.62 6.11 -4.20
C LEU A 327 18.44 5.49 -2.80
N CYS A 328 19.36 5.78 -1.90
CA CYS A 328 19.24 5.54 -0.48
C CYS A 328 19.26 6.88 0.27
N ILE A 329 18.24 7.14 1.08
CA ILE A 329 18.15 8.33 1.91
C ILE A 329 18.40 7.93 3.36
N ILE A 330 19.30 8.63 4.04
CA ILE A 330 19.65 8.36 5.44
C ILE A 330 19.40 9.62 6.26
N THR A 331 18.70 9.50 7.39
CA THR A 331 18.66 10.55 8.40
C THR A 331 19.40 10.09 9.66
N THR A 332 20.20 10.97 10.26
CA THR A 332 20.96 10.66 11.48
C THR A 332 21.35 11.93 12.23
N ARG A 333 21.74 11.79 13.50
CA ARG A 333 22.38 12.85 14.30
C ARG A 333 23.86 13.02 14.01
N LEU A 334 24.54 11.96 13.55
CA LEU A 334 25.98 11.95 13.35
C LEU A 334 26.34 11.41 11.96
N PRO A 335 27.29 12.03 11.23
CA PRO A 335 27.64 11.55 9.92
C PRO A 335 28.13 10.10 9.93
N VAL A 336 27.60 9.25 9.04
CA VAL A 336 28.01 7.84 8.95
C VAL A 336 29.46 7.76 8.48
N HIS A 337 30.33 7.22 9.31
CA HIS A 337 31.78 7.21 9.05
C HIS A 337 32.12 6.51 7.73
N GLU A 338 31.50 5.37 7.46
CA GLU A 338 31.80 4.52 6.32
C GLU A 338 31.48 5.16 4.96
N LEU A 339 30.65 6.22 4.96
CA LEU A 339 30.23 6.93 3.76
C LEU A 339 31.11 8.15 3.44
N LYS A 340 32.05 8.53 4.32
CA LYS A 340 32.87 9.74 4.18
C LYS A 340 33.76 9.72 2.94
N GLY A 341 33.81 10.87 2.24
CA GLY A 341 34.74 11.11 1.12
C GLY A 341 34.40 10.38 -0.18
N ARG A 342 33.20 9.82 -0.31
CA ARG A 342 32.75 9.07 -1.49
C ARG A 342 32.02 10.00 -2.46
N ARG A 343 32.26 9.83 -3.77
CA ARG A 343 31.65 10.67 -4.82
C ARG A 343 30.14 10.45 -4.95
N GLN A 344 29.67 9.24 -4.65
CA GLN A 344 28.28 8.82 -4.76
C GLN A 344 27.43 9.17 -3.53
N VAL A 345 28.04 9.80 -2.51
CA VAL A 345 27.39 10.17 -1.26
C VAL A 345 27.33 11.69 -1.16
N VAL A 346 26.13 12.23 -0.95
CA VAL A 346 25.95 13.62 -0.55
C VAL A 346 25.63 13.64 0.94
N GLN A 347 26.48 14.31 1.72
CA GLN A 347 26.18 14.67 3.09
C GLN A 347 25.62 16.10 3.09
N HIS A 348 24.41 16.27 3.62
CA HIS A 348 23.77 17.56 3.82
C HIS A 348 23.52 17.80 5.30
N ASP A 349 24.18 18.81 5.87
CA ASP A 349 23.98 19.18 7.27
C ASP A 349 22.71 20.06 7.35
N LEU A 350 21.63 19.48 7.85
CA LEU A 350 20.33 20.13 7.94
C LEU A 350 20.38 21.19 9.06
N GLN A 351 20.33 22.46 8.66
CA GLN A 351 20.37 23.57 9.60
C GLN A 351 19.03 23.76 10.32
N ASN A 352 19.02 24.53 11.40
CA ASN A 352 17.79 25.06 11.99
C ASN A 352 17.03 25.93 10.98
N LEU A 353 15.76 26.23 11.27
CA LEU A 353 14.89 26.94 10.34
C LEU A 353 15.44 28.34 10.00
N ALA A 354 15.13 28.83 8.80
CA ALA A 354 15.29 30.25 8.51
C ALA A 354 14.37 31.07 9.43
N LEU A 355 14.72 32.35 9.65
CA LEU A 355 13.96 33.23 10.53
C LEU A 355 12.50 33.34 10.08
N GLU A 356 12.29 33.54 8.78
CA GLU A 356 10.99 33.70 8.16
C GLU A 356 10.15 32.42 8.26
N ASP A 357 10.77 31.25 8.07
CA ASP A 357 10.12 29.95 8.22
C ASP A 357 9.72 29.67 9.68
N GLY A 358 10.57 30.07 10.64
CA GLY A 358 10.24 30.00 12.06
C GLY A 358 9.07 30.90 12.44
N VAL A 359 8.98 32.11 11.87
CA VAL A 359 7.83 33.01 12.06
C VAL A 359 6.57 32.41 11.43
N ALA A 360 6.68 31.84 10.23
CA ALA A 360 5.56 31.16 9.56
C ALA A 360 5.04 29.99 10.40
N LEU A 361 5.94 29.18 10.96
CA LEU A 361 5.60 28.09 11.88
C LEU A 361 4.81 28.62 13.09
N LEU A 362 5.30 29.64 13.80
CA LEU A 362 4.57 30.21 14.95
C LEU A 362 3.18 30.73 14.54
N ARG A 363 3.09 31.42 13.39
CA ARG A 363 1.80 31.91 12.86
C ARG A 363 0.82 30.79 12.55
N SER A 364 1.30 29.62 12.10
CA SER A 364 0.43 28.46 11.85
C SER A 364 -0.26 27.92 13.11
N PHE A 365 0.28 28.21 14.30
CA PHE A 365 -0.38 27.91 15.59
C PHE A 365 -1.35 29.00 16.03
N GLY A 366 -1.52 30.07 15.25
CA GLY A 366 -2.35 31.23 15.64
C GLY A 366 -1.61 32.23 16.53
N VAL A 367 -0.27 32.15 16.62
CA VAL A 367 0.52 33.15 17.36
C VAL A 367 0.56 34.47 16.60
N SER A 368 0.32 35.55 17.33
CA SER A 368 0.24 36.92 16.87
C SER A 368 1.19 37.84 17.64
N GLY A 369 1.60 38.93 16.99
CA GLY A 369 2.56 39.89 17.52
C GLY A 369 3.12 40.77 16.41
N ARG A 370 3.88 41.82 16.78
CA ARG A 370 4.62 42.62 15.78
C ARG A 370 5.73 41.78 15.19
N ASP A 371 6.11 42.02 13.94
CA ASP A 371 7.15 41.25 13.25
C ASP A 371 8.47 41.21 14.03
N VAL A 372 8.86 42.34 14.66
CA VAL A 372 10.06 42.41 15.51
C VAL A 372 9.99 41.47 16.72
N ASP A 373 8.81 41.32 17.34
CA ASP A 373 8.63 40.44 18.50
C ASP A 373 8.59 38.96 18.07
N MET A 374 8.04 38.68 16.87
CA MET A 374 8.04 37.34 16.27
C MET A 374 9.44 36.88 15.90
N LEU A 375 10.22 37.74 15.23
CA LEU A 375 11.61 37.46 14.88
C LEU A 375 12.48 37.25 16.12
N ALA A 376 12.30 38.08 17.16
CA ALA A 376 13.00 37.93 18.42
C ALA A 376 12.70 36.58 19.10
N ALA A 377 11.43 36.14 19.10
CA ALA A 377 11.05 34.84 19.65
C ALA A 377 11.69 33.68 18.88
N VAL A 378 11.75 33.76 17.55
CA VAL A 378 12.37 32.72 16.71
C VAL A 378 13.87 32.63 16.98
N GLU A 379 14.54 33.77 17.13
CA GLU A 379 15.97 33.84 17.45
C GLU A 379 16.28 33.31 18.86
N GLU A 380 15.49 33.71 19.85
CA GLU A 380 15.66 33.31 21.26
C GLU A 380 15.56 31.79 21.45
N TYR A 381 14.74 31.12 20.64
CA TYR A 381 14.56 29.67 20.67
C TYR A 381 15.44 28.94 19.64
N GLY A 382 16.54 29.58 19.22
CA GLY A 382 17.59 29.00 18.39
C GLY A 382 17.15 28.59 16.99
N ARG A 383 15.99 29.09 16.52
CA ARG A 383 15.33 28.69 15.27
C ARG A 383 15.04 27.18 15.21
N HIS A 384 14.96 26.52 16.36
CA HIS A 384 14.85 25.07 16.47
C HIS A 384 13.40 24.61 16.25
N ALA A 385 13.16 23.79 15.23
CA ALA A 385 11.80 23.45 14.78
C ALA A 385 10.91 22.88 15.90
N LEU A 386 11.41 21.89 16.67
CA LEU A 386 10.64 21.36 17.81
C LEU A 386 10.40 22.41 18.91
N ALA A 387 11.39 23.28 19.19
CA ALA A 387 11.24 24.26 20.26
C ALA A 387 10.19 25.30 19.89
N LEU A 388 10.19 25.72 18.62
CA LEU A 388 9.18 26.63 18.06
C LEU A 388 7.80 25.98 17.93
N HIS A 389 7.73 24.68 17.61
CA HIS A 389 6.48 23.92 17.62
C HIS A 389 5.86 23.91 19.03
N LEU A 390 6.66 23.55 20.03
CA LEU A 390 6.21 23.53 21.42
C LEU A 390 5.84 24.94 21.91
N LEU A 391 6.67 25.94 21.60
CA LEU A 391 6.40 27.33 21.96
C LEU A 391 5.13 27.85 21.30
N GLY A 392 4.96 27.63 19.99
CA GLY A 392 3.80 28.08 19.24
C GLY A 392 2.52 27.49 19.82
N ASN A 393 2.53 26.19 20.13
CA ASN A 393 1.39 25.54 20.74
C ASN A 393 1.14 26.02 22.19
N ALA A 394 2.20 26.25 22.98
CA ALA A 394 2.11 26.78 24.33
C ALA A 394 1.49 28.18 24.34
N LEU A 395 1.97 29.06 23.46
CA LEU A 395 1.47 30.43 23.33
C LEU A 395 0.00 30.44 22.94
N ALA A 396 -0.37 29.63 21.94
CA ALA A 396 -1.75 29.52 21.48
C ALA A 396 -2.69 28.95 22.55
N THR A 397 -2.23 27.97 23.32
CA THR A 397 -3.08 27.24 24.28
C THR A 397 -3.22 27.96 25.62
N TYR A 398 -2.15 28.58 26.12
CA TYR A 398 -2.10 29.11 27.50
C TYR A 398 -1.93 30.62 27.58
N LEU A 399 -1.49 31.28 26.50
CA LEU A 399 -1.05 32.67 26.53
C LEU A 399 -1.74 33.52 25.45
N ASP A 400 -2.99 33.17 25.11
CA ASP A 400 -3.85 33.89 24.14
C ASP A 400 -3.22 34.10 22.74
N GLY A 401 -2.20 33.31 22.40
CA GLY A 401 -1.45 33.47 21.16
C GLY A 401 -0.62 34.75 21.08
N ASP A 402 -0.31 35.45 22.18
CA ASP A 402 0.54 36.65 22.15
C ASP A 402 2.03 36.31 22.34
N VAL A 403 2.83 36.51 21.29
CA VAL A 403 4.27 36.15 21.28
C VAL A 403 5.08 36.83 22.39
N ARG A 404 4.63 37.97 22.91
CA ARG A 404 5.32 38.70 23.98
C ARG A 404 5.22 38.00 25.33
N LYS A 405 4.18 37.18 25.52
CA LYS A 405 4.00 36.41 26.75
C LYS A 405 4.97 35.24 26.87
N ARG A 406 5.80 34.95 25.86
CA ARG A 406 6.89 33.98 26.01
C ARG A 406 7.84 34.33 27.15
N ASP A 407 7.98 35.62 27.49
CA ASP A 407 8.82 36.09 28.59
C ASP A 407 8.30 35.62 29.97
N THR A 408 7.07 35.11 30.05
CA THR A 408 6.53 34.51 31.28
C THR A 408 6.93 33.04 31.47
N LEU A 409 7.58 32.43 30.47
CA LEU A 409 8.15 31.08 30.58
C LEU A 409 9.37 31.14 31.50
N THR A 410 9.36 30.35 32.56
CA THR A 410 10.49 30.28 33.52
C THR A 410 11.78 29.85 32.84
N GLU A 411 12.92 30.29 33.40
CA GLU A 411 14.22 29.79 32.95
C GLU A 411 14.33 28.27 33.18
N LEU A 412 15.07 27.60 32.28
CA LEU A 412 15.31 26.17 32.37
C LEU A 412 16.14 25.87 33.63
N MET A 413 15.62 24.99 34.49
CA MET A 413 16.31 24.51 35.70
C MET A 413 17.01 23.18 35.39
N GLY A 414 18.32 23.12 35.59
CA GLY A 414 19.14 21.92 35.41
C GLY A 414 20.25 22.08 34.37
N ASP A 415 21.19 21.13 34.38
CA ASP A 415 22.32 21.09 33.44
C ASP A 415 21.92 20.20 32.24
N TYR A 416 21.74 20.83 31.08
CA TYR A 416 21.34 20.20 29.83
C TYR A 416 22.22 20.73 28.69
N ASP A 417 22.41 19.90 27.66
CA ASP A 417 23.16 20.28 26.48
C ASP A 417 22.55 21.52 25.81
N GLU A 418 23.41 22.42 25.33
CA GLU A 418 22.99 23.68 24.68
C GLU A 418 22.04 23.45 23.50
N ALA A 419 22.21 22.32 22.78
CA ALA A 419 21.42 21.99 21.59
C ALA A 419 19.93 21.72 21.88
N GLU A 420 19.58 21.23 23.07
CA GLU A 420 18.22 20.78 23.42
C GLU A 420 17.54 21.70 24.44
N ARG A 421 18.31 22.62 25.02
CA ARG A 421 17.91 23.57 26.05
C ARG A 421 16.61 24.32 25.73
N HIS A 422 16.44 24.76 24.48
CA HIS A 422 15.26 25.53 24.08
C HIS A 422 13.97 24.72 24.12
N ALA A 423 14.00 23.45 23.70
CA ALA A 423 12.84 22.58 23.75
C ALA A 423 12.48 22.21 25.20
N PHE A 424 13.49 21.87 26.02
CA PHE A 424 13.29 21.55 27.43
C PHE A 424 12.76 22.74 28.23
N LYS A 425 13.15 23.99 27.91
CA LYS A 425 12.58 25.19 28.56
C LYS A 425 11.06 25.22 28.43
N VAL A 426 10.54 24.91 27.25
CA VAL A 426 9.09 24.87 27.01
C VAL A 426 8.46 23.65 27.70
N MET A 427 9.11 22.49 27.68
CA MET A 427 8.60 21.28 28.36
C MET A 427 8.48 21.48 29.88
N GLN A 428 9.43 22.20 30.50
CA GLN A 428 9.35 22.57 31.92
C GLN A 428 8.12 23.44 32.23
N ALA A 429 7.78 24.36 31.34
CA ALA A 429 6.57 25.15 31.50
C ALA A 429 5.30 24.29 31.38
N TYR A 430 5.27 23.36 30.42
CA TYR A 430 4.18 22.39 30.31
C TYR A 430 4.05 21.50 31.54
N GLU A 431 5.17 21.01 32.09
CA GLU A 431 5.17 20.22 33.33
C GLU A 431 4.52 21.00 34.48
N HIS A 432 4.85 22.28 34.64
CA HIS A 432 4.24 23.14 35.65
C HIS A 432 2.75 23.39 35.39
N TRP A 433 2.35 23.72 34.15
CA TRP A 433 0.94 24.00 33.83
C TRP A 433 0.03 22.78 33.87
N LEU A 434 0.59 21.59 33.63
CA LEU A 434 -0.13 20.32 33.67
C LEU A 434 -0.02 19.63 35.03
N GLU A 435 0.53 20.29 36.05
CA GLU A 435 0.66 19.73 37.39
C GLU A 435 -0.70 19.22 37.92
N GLY A 436 -0.71 17.99 38.41
CA GLY A 436 -1.92 17.32 38.92
C GLY A 436 -2.89 16.80 37.85
N THR A 437 -2.61 17.02 36.57
CA THR A 437 -3.51 16.58 35.47
C THR A 437 -3.20 15.16 34.98
N PRO A 438 -4.18 14.43 34.44
CA PRO A 438 -3.94 13.15 33.77
C PRO A 438 -3.03 13.24 32.53
N GLU A 439 -2.99 14.38 31.85
CA GLU A 439 -2.13 14.64 30.70
C GLU A 439 -0.65 14.58 31.08
N LEU A 440 -0.26 15.20 32.20
CA LEU A 440 1.12 15.12 32.69
C LEU A 440 1.50 13.67 33.05
N LYS A 441 0.58 12.96 33.72
CA LYS A 441 0.76 11.54 34.07
C LYS A 441 0.97 10.70 32.82
N LEU A 442 0.22 10.94 31.75
CA LEU A 442 0.42 10.28 30.45
C LEU A 442 1.77 10.62 29.80
N LEU A 443 2.23 11.87 29.85
CA LEU A 443 3.56 12.26 29.36
C LEU A 443 4.69 11.54 30.12
N TYR A 444 4.54 11.39 31.44
CA TYR A 444 5.46 10.58 32.24
C TYR A 444 5.45 9.10 31.85
N LEU A 445 4.28 8.51 31.61
CA LEU A 445 4.16 7.12 31.16
C LEU A 445 4.81 6.93 29.78
N LEU A 446 4.63 7.87 28.85
CA LEU A 446 5.30 7.83 27.55
C LEU A 446 6.83 7.90 27.69
N GLY A 447 7.33 8.61 28.71
CA GLY A 447 8.76 8.68 29.03
C GLY A 447 9.38 7.37 29.55
N LEU A 448 8.57 6.34 29.82
CA LEU A 448 9.06 4.99 30.14
C LEU A 448 9.57 4.25 28.89
N PHE A 449 9.11 4.66 27.71
CA PHE A 449 9.39 4.01 26.45
C PHE A 449 10.43 4.82 25.66
N ASP A 450 11.20 4.14 24.82
CA ASP A 450 12.11 4.77 23.86
C ASP A 450 11.64 4.56 22.40
N HIS A 451 10.47 3.95 22.23
CA HIS A 451 9.82 3.62 20.97
C HIS A 451 8.31 3.99 21.04
N PRO A 452 7.59 4.01 19.90
CA PRO A 452 6.13 4.07 19.89
C PRO A 452 5.54 2.93 20.75
N VAL A 453 4.50 3.23 21.52
CA VAL A 453 3.90 2.29 22.47
C VAL A 453 2.54 1.78 21.97
N GLU A 454 2.33 0.48 22.04
CA GLU A 454 1.05 -0.14 21.70
C GLU A 454 -0.03 0.23 22.73
N GLN A 455 -1.26 0.42 22.27
CA GLN A 455 -2.38 0.76 23.16
C GLN A 455 -2.52 -0.22 24.32
N ASP A 456 -2.42 -1.52 24.06
CA ASP A 456 -2.55 -2.57 25.08
C ASP A 456 -1.51 -2.44 26.20
N VAL A 457 -0.31 -1.95 25.89
CA VAL A 457 0.75 -1.75 26.89
C VAL A 457 0.42 -0.55 27.80
N LEU A 458 -0.13 0.52 27.23
CA LEU A 458 -0.63 1.64 28.02
C LEU A 458 -1.83 1.24 28.90
N GLU A 459 -2.71 0.38 28.41
CA GLU A 459 -3.83 -0.16 29.19
C GLU A 459 -3.33 -1.00 30.37
N VAL A 460 -2.31 -1.84 30.18
CA VAL A 460 -1.67 -2.60 31.28
C VAL A 460 -1.11 -1.68 32.36
N LEU A 461 -0.47 -0.57 31.99
CA LEU A 461 0.02 0.42 32.95
C LEU A 461 -1.13 1.15 33.68
N TRP A 462 -2.23 1.42 32.98
CA TRP A 462 -3.42 2.03 33.57
C TRP A 462 -4.08 1.09 34.58
N GLU A 463 -4.29 -0.18 34.21
CA GLU A 463 -4.90 -1.22 35.07
C GLU A 463 -4.06 -1.55 36.32
N ALA A 464 -2.76 -1.30 36.27
CA ALA A 464 -1.87 -1.54 37.40
C ALA A 464 -2.03 -0.55 38.56
N GLU A 465 -2.82 0.52 38.39
CA GLU A 465 -3.11 1.54 39.43
C GLU A 465 -1.86 2.03 40.17
N ILE A 466 -0.82 2.44 39.42
CA ILE A 466 0.49 2.81 39.97
C ILE A 466 0.35 4.14 40.75
N PRO A 467 0.66 4.17 42.06
CA PRO A 467 0.66 5.38 42.87
C PRO A 467 1.44 6.53 42.22
N GLY A 468 0.83 7.71 42.17
CA GLY A 468 1.42 8.91 41.54
C GLY A 468 1.28 8.97 40.02
N LEU A 469 1.03 7.85 39.33
CA LEU A 469 0.88 7.78 37.87
C LEU A 469 -0.54 7.43 37.43
N THR A 470 -0.99 6.20 37.66
CA THR A 470 -2.28 5.70 37.16
C THR A 470 -3.30 5.42 38.26
N ALA A 471 -2.87 5.33 39.52
CA ALA A 471 -3.76 5.24 40.67
C ALA A 471 -4.77 6.40 40.69
N GLU A 472 -6.01 6.08 41.03
CA GLU A 472 -7.13 7.02 41.17
C GLU A 472 -7.51 7.75 39.87
N MET A 473 -6.96 7.35 38.72
CA MET A 473 -7.28 7.98 37.44
C MET A 473 -8.53 7.36 36.81
N GLU A 474 -9.62 8.12 36.79
CA GLU A 474 -10.84 7.69 36.11
C GLU A 474 -10.61 7.40 34.63
N ARG A 475 -11.25 6.34 34.11
CA ARG A 475 -11.15 5.93 32.70
C ARG A 475 -11.53 7.05 31.73
N LYS A 476 -12.54 7.85 32.07
CA LYS A 476 -12.96 8.98 31.25
C LYS A 476 -11.88 10.05 31.18
N ALA A 477 -11.22 10.34 32.29
CA ALA A 477 -10.12 11.30 32.36
C ALA A 477 -8.90 10.83 31.55
N TRP A 478 -8.54 9.55 31.63
CA TRP A 478 -7.51 8.92 30.78
C TRP A 478 -7.78 9.10 29.28
N LEU A 479 -9.00 8.80 28.83
CA LEU A 479 -9.37 8.93 27.41
C LEU A 479 -9.37 10.38 26.93
N VAL A 480 -9.82 11.31 27.77
CA VAL A 480 -9.79 12.76 27.47
C VAL A 480 -8.35 13.25 27.39
N ALA A 481 -7.51 12.91 28.35
CA ALA A 481 -6.12 13.34 28.37
C ALA A 481 -5.32 12.80 27.17
N ARG A 482 -5.56 11.55 26.76
CA ARG A 482 -4.99 10.99 25.54
C ARG A 482 -5.42 11.78 24.30
N ARG A 483 -6.71 12.09 24.18
CA ARG A 483 -7.23 12.91 23.07
C ARG A 483 -6.59 14.30 23.08
N ASP A 484 -6.51 14.93 24.25
CA ASP A 484 -5.99 16.29 24.40
C ASP A 484 -4.48 16.34 24.11
N LEU A 485 -3.70 15.32 24.50
CA LEU A 485 -2.27 15.23 24.13
C LEU A 485 -2.04 15.14 22.61
N ILE A 486 -3.00 14.54 21.89
CA ILE A 486 -2.96 14.45 20.43
C ILE A 486 -3.42 15.77 19.80
N SER A 487 -4.65 16.21 20.08
CA SER A 487 -5.27 17.29 19.30
C SER A 487 -5.00 18.70 19.85
N LYS A 488 -4.98 18.84 21.18
CA LYS A 488 -4.81 20.14 21.86
C LYS A 488 -3.34 20.46 22.09
N PHE A 489 -2.60 19.52 22.66
CA PHE A 489 -1.18 19.74 22.98
C PHE A 489 -0.24 19.38 21.83
N ARG A 490 -0.68 18.58 20.86
CA ARG A 490 0.11 18.15 19.69
C ARG A 490 1.50 17.64 20.07
N MET A 491 1.54 16.89 21.18
CA MET A 491 2.75 16.28 21.75
C MET A 491 2.77 14.78 21.53
N MET A 492 1.62 14.17 21.24
CA MET A 492 1.44 12.75 20.98
C MET A 492 0.80 12.57 19.60
N SER A 493 1.16 11.52 18.87
CA SER A 493 0.47 11.06 17.66
C SER A 493 -0.11 9.66 17.88
N ALA A 494 -1.15 9.32 17.13
CA ALA A 494 -1.75 7.99 17.12
C ALA A 494 -1.70 7.43 15.72
N ASN A 495 -1.07 6.27 15.56
CA ASN A 495 -0.91 5.58 14.28
C ASN A 495 -1.64 4.23 14.34
N GLU A 496 -2.29 3.83 13.24
CA GLU A 496 -2.76 2.46 13.11
C GLU A 496 -1.56 1.50 13.15
N ILE A 497 -1.67 0.37 13.84
CA ILE A 497 -0.60 -0.64 13.83
C ILE A 497 -0.41 -1.12 12.38
N PRO A 498 0.81 -1.02 11.81
CA PRO A 498 1.11 -1.67 10.55
C PRO A 498 0.78 -3.16 10.67
N SER A 499 0.15 -3.74 9.65
CA SER A 499 -0.42 -5.10 9.60
C SER A 499 0.56 -6.27 9.86
N ILE A 500 1.76 -6.00 10.36
CA ILE A 500 2.89 -6.94 10.48
C ILE A 500 3.54 -6.90 11.87
N SER A 501 3.01 -6.15 12.86
CA SER A 501 3.44 -6.35 14.25
C SER A 501 3.25 -7.83 14.65
N PRO A 502 4.20 -8.49 15.34
CA PRO A 502 3.97 -9.84 15.89
C PRO A 502 2.74 -9.89 16.82
N PHE A 503 2.30 -8.72 17.32
CA PHE A 503 1.09 -8.54 18.11
C PHE A 503 -0.21 -8.41 17.28
N SER A 504 -0.13 -8.36 15.94
CA SER A 504 -1.30 -8.22 15.03
C SER A 504 -2.04 -9.54 14.79
N LYS A 505 -1.42 -10.69 15.04
CA LYS A 505 -2.05 -12.01 14.84
C LYS A 505 -2.91 -12.41 16.05
N GLY A 506 -3.91 -11.59 16.36
CA GLY A 506 -4.88 -11.84 17.42
C GLY A 506 -6.33 -11.93 16.95
N SER A 507 -6.64 -11.68 15.67
CA SER A 507 -8.03 -11.61 15.21
C SER A 507 -8.27 -12.12 13.79
N THR A 508 -9.16 -13.10 13.72
CA THR A 508 -9.99 -13.54 12.57
C THR A 508 -9.50 -14.75 11.76
N LEU A 509 -9.66 -15.95 12.34
CA LEU A 509 -10.23 -17.08 11.63
C LEU A 509 -11.75 -17.02 11.82
N GLN A 510 -12.50 -16.51 10.84
CA GLN A 510 -13.91 -16.88 10.69
C GLN A 510 -14.22 -17.18 9.23
N SER A 511 -14.66 -18.42 9.06
CA SER A 511 -15.19 -19.05 7.87
C SER A 511 -16.40 -18.29 7.30
N ASN A 512 -16.37 -18.07 5.98
CA ASN A 512 -17.57 -17.73 5.22
C ASN A 512 -18.56 -18.89 5.22
N SER A 513 -19.75 -18.69 5.80
CA SER A 513 -20.98 -19.35 5.34
C SER A 513 -22.17 -18.44 5.62
N ALA A 514 -22.93 -18.16 4.57
CA ALA A 514 -23.94 -17.13 4.49
C ALA A 514 -25.36 -17.62 4.88
N LEU A 515 -26.14 -16.69 5.45
CA LEU A 515 -27.60 -16.45 5.31
C LEU A 515 -28.64 -17.40 5.93
N SER A 516 -29.33 -16.87 6.94
CA SER A 516 -30.82 -16.76 7.17
C SER A 516 -30.99 -16.46 8.67
N GLY A 517 -31.62 -15.38 9.15
CA GLY A 517 -32.97 -14.90 8.97
C GLY A 517 -33.57 -14.70 10.39
N GLU A 518 -34.18 -13.54 10.65
CA GLU A 518 -35.01 -13.16 11.83
C GLU A 518 -34.33 -12.57 13.10
N HIS A 519 -34.77 -11.35 13.47
CA HIS A 519 -34.72 -10.74 14.82
C HIS A 519 -36.02 -11.05 15.58
N PRO A 520 -36.22 -10.87 16.93
CA PRO A 520 -35.39 -10.36 18.07
C PRO A 520 -35.46 -11.33 19.32
N PRO A 521 -35.16 -11.02 20.62
CA PRO A 521 -34.86 -9.75 21.30
C PRO A 521 -33.68 -9.69 22.30
N LEU A 522 -33.39 -8.45 22.70
CA LEU A 522 -32.43 -7.94 23.70
C LEU A 522 -32.19 -8.85 24.92
N GLN A 523 -30.93 -9.27 25.14
CA GLN A 523 -30.33 -9.43 26.47
C GLN A 523 -28.79 -9.46 26.46
N LYS A 524 -28.21 -8.57 27.28
CA LYS A 524 -26.94 -8.64 28.03
C LYS A 524 -25.62 -8.94 27.29
N GLY A 525 -24.81 -7.88 27.20
CA GLY A 525 -23.39 -7.95 27.57
C GLY A 525 -22.40 -8.33 26.48
N GLU A 526 -22.45 -7.67 25.32
CA GLU A 526 -21.32 -7.69 24.39
C GLU A 526 -20.19 -6.80 24.94
N ARG A 527 -19.12 -7.45 25.40
CA ARG A 527 -17.80 -6.81 25.49
C ARG A 527 -17.46 -6.36 24.09
N GLY A 528 -17.41 -5.04 23.88
CA GLY A 528 -17.06 -4.45 22.60
C GLY A 528 -15.77 -5.05 22.07
N GLY A 529 -15.85 -5.66 20.88
CA GLY A 529 -14.68 -6.09 20.13
C GLY A 529 -13.79 -4.88 19.90
N PHE A 530 -12.57 -4.92 20.46
CA PHE A 530 -11.55 -3.93 20.18
C PHE A 530 -11.13 -4.10 18.71
N LYS A 531 -11.31 -3.03 17.92
CA LYS A 531 -10.77 -2.91 16.56
C LYS A 531 -9.24 -2.93 16.60
N ALA A 532 -8.61 -3.24 15.47
CA ALA A 532 -7.15 -3.27 15.24
C ALA A 532 -6.41 -2.20 16.08
N GLY A 533 -5.38 -2.62 16.81
CA GLY A 533 -4.76 -1.78 17.83
C GLY A 533 -4.11 -0.52 17.25
N ASN A 534 -4.12 0.55 18.04
CA ASN A 534 -3.38 1.77 17.74
C ASN A 534 -2.02 1.74 18.45
N THR A 535 -1.02 2.39 17.86
CA THR A 535 0.23 2.77 18.54
C THR A 535 0.21 4.26 18.82
N PHE A 536 0.78 4.65 19.95
CA PHE A 536 0.94 6.04 20.35
C PHE A 536 2.41 6.39 20.34
N ASP A 537 2.74 7.54 19.77
CA ASP A 537 4.12 8.02 19.68
C ASP A 537 4.21 9.47 20.15
N CYS A 538 5.41 9.91 20.48
CA CYS A 538 5.72 11.32 20.73
C CYS A 538 7.17 11.59 20.34
N HIS A 539 7.55 12.86 20.21
CA HIS A 539 8.93 13.17 19.82
C HIS A 539 9.94 12.60 20.85
N PRO A 540 11.07 12.00 20.44
CA PRO A 540 12.05 11.41 21.36
C PRO A 540 12.50 12.33 22.50
N LEU A 541 12.75 13.61 22.20
CA LEU A 541 13.09 14.63 23.23
C LEU A 541 11.99 14.84 24.28
N ILE A 542 10.70 14.66 23.91
CA ILE A 542 9.59 14.72 24.87
C ILE A 542 9.69 13.52 25.83
N ARG A 543 9.89 12.31 25.30
CA ARG A 543 10.07 11.10 26.14
C ARG A 543 11.26 11.23 27.07
N GLU A 544 12.36 11.73 26.53
CA GLU A 544 13.60 11.91 27.28
C GLU A 544 13.42 12.88 28.46
N TYR A 545 12.83 14.06 28.20
CA TYR A 545 12.56 15.04 29.25
C TYR A 545 11.66 14.46 30.34
N PHE A 546 10.46 14.01 29.98
CA PHE A 546 9.48 13.54 30.97
C PHE A 546 9.90 12.22 31.64
N GLY A 547 10.61 11.34 30.94
CA GLY A 547 11.21 10.14 31.52
C GLY A 547 12.28 10.47 32.56
N ARG A 548 13.14 11.46 32.28
CA ARG A 548 14.13 11.96 33.24
C ARG A 548 13.47 12.59 34.46
N GLN A 549 12.44 13.43 34.26
CA GLN A 549 11.68 14.03 35.37
C GLN A 549 10.99 12.97 36.22
N LEU A 550 10.35 11.96 35.60
CA LEU A 550 9.72 10.86 36.34
C LEU A 550 10.74 10.09 37.18
N LYS A 551 11.89 9.74 36.59
CA LYS A 551 12.96 8.99 37.27
C LYS A 551 13.53 9.75 38.46
N VAL A 552 13.71 11.07 38.34
CA VAL A 552 14.32 11.91 39.39
C VAL A 552 13.30 12.28 40.47
N ASN A 553 12.11 12.74 40.07
CA ASN A 553 11.12 13.34 40.98
C ASN A 553 10.17 12.30 41.59
N GLN A 554 9.97 11.15 40.93
CA GLN A 554 9.06 10.08 41.37
C GLN A 554 9.68 8.68 41.20
N ALA A 555 10.87 8.46 41.76
CA ALA A 555 11.64 7.23 41.60
C ALA A 555 10.88 5.94 42.00
N GLU A 556 9.94 6.02 42.94
CA GLU A 556 9.12 4.87 43.32
C GLU A 556 8.12 4.48 42.23
N ALA A 557 7.37 5.46 41.71
CA ALA A 557 6.45 5.25 40.60
C ALA A 557 7.18 4.78 39.34
N TRP A 558 8.38 5.32 39.07
CA TRP A 558 9.27 4.82 38.02
C TRP A 558 9.57 3.33 38.17
N ARG A 559 10.03 2.89 39.35
CA ARG A 559 10.38 1.47 39.60
C ARG A 559 9.16 0.56 39.50
N GLN A 560 8.01 1.00 40.00
CA GLN A 560 6.77 0.22 39.94
C GLN A 560 6.26 0.08 38.50
N ALA A 561 6.25 1.17 37.72
CA ALA A 561 5.89 1.11 36.30
C ALA A 561 6.79 0.16 35.50
N HIS A 562 8.11 0.23 35.73
CA HIS A 562 9.05 -0.71 35.11
C HIS A 562 8.87 -2.16 35.58
N THR A 563 8.41 -2.37 36.83
CA THR A 563 8.07 -3.71 37.34
C THR A 563 6.85 -4.29 36.64
N VAL A 564 5.83 -3.47 36.39
CA VAL A 564 4.63 -3.85 35.63
C VAL A 564 5.01 -4.25 34.20
N LEU A 565 5.81 -3.43 33.52
CA LEU A 565 6.31 -3.72 32.18
C LEU A 565 7.17 -4.99 32.13
N TYR A 566 8.01 -5.20 33.14
CA TYR A 566 8.80 -6.42 33.28
C TYR A 566 7.92 -7.68 33.30
N GLU A 567 6.91 -7.72 34.17
CA GLU A 567 6.03 -8.90 34.28
C GLU A 567 5.19 -9.10 33.01
N TYR A 568 4.71 -8.01 32.41
CA TYR A 568 3.98 -8.06 31.14
C TYR A 568 4.82 -8.71 30.03
N TYR A 569 6.00 -8.16 29.74
CA TYR A 569 6.86 -8.64 28.66
C TYR A 569 7.44 -10.03 28.94
N LYS A 570 7.70 -10.37 30.21
CA LYS A 570 8.14 -11.71 30.63
C LYS A 570 7.08 -12.78 30.34
N GLY A 571 5.80 -12.46 30.48
CA GLY A 571 4.69 -13.40 30.25
C GLY A 571 4.24 -13.52 28.79
N LEU A 572 4.64 -12.59 27.92
CA LEU A 572 4.19 -12.57 26.53
C LEU A 572 4.54 -13.84 25.72
N PRO A 573 5.72 -14.48 25.86
CA PRO A 573 6.02 -15.70 25.12
C PRO A 573 5.03 -16.84 25.36
N GLU A 574 4.63 -17.02 26.61
CA GLU A 574 3.63 -18.01 27.02
C GLU A 574 2.23 -17.62 26.52
N LYS A 575 1.88 -16.33 26.61
CA LYS A 575 0.57 -15.83 26.19
C LYS A 575 0.35 -15.94 24.67
N LEU A 576 1.36 -15.61 23.87
CA LEU A 576 1.24 -15.52 22.41
C LEU A 576 1.55 -16.85 21.71
N TRP A 577 2.53 -17.62 22.21
CA TRP A 577 2.98 -18.85 21.57
C TRP A 577 2.81 -20.10 22.43
N GLY A 578 2.32 -19.98 23.67
CA GLY A 578 2.18 -21.13 24.57
C GLY A 578 3.53 -21.71 25.05
N LYS A 579 4.62 -20.95 24.90
CA LYS A 579 5.98 -21.41 25.15
C LYS A 579 6.66 -20.64 26.28
N TYR A 580 7.06 -21.37 27.33
CA TYR A 580 7.94 -20.84 28.37
C TYR A 580 9.35 -20.56 27.82
N LEU A 581 9.84 -21.48 26.99
CA LEU A 581 11.12 -21.41 26.30
C LEU A 581 10.88 -21.08 24.81
N PRO A 582 11.03 -19.81 24.39
CA PRO A 582 10.90 -19.42 22.98
C PRO A 582 12.03 -20.01 22.11
N ASP A 583 11.74 -20.49 20.90
CA ASP A 583 12.71 -21.15 20.02
C ASP A 583 13.16 -20.26 18.85
N THR A 584 12.39 -19.22 18.54
CA THR A 584 12.68 -18.28 17.46
C THR A 584 13.00 -16.90 18.01
N LEU A 585 13.73 -16.10 17.22
CA LEU A 585 14.04 -14.72 17.60
C LEU A 585 12.78 -13.87 17.82
N GLU A 586 11.74 -14.08 17.02
CA GLU A 586 10.44 -13.41 17.15
C GLU A 586 9.80 -13.72 18.51
N GLU A 587 9.81 -14.98 18.92
CA GLU A 587 9.30 -15.44 20.22
C GLU A 587 10.15 -14.91 21.40
N MET A 588 11.45 -14.63 21.18
CA MET A 588 12.39 -14.12 22.19
C MET A 588 12.31 -12.60 22.40
N GLN A 589 11.85 -11.82 21.40
CA GLN A 589 11.82 -10.34 21.46
C GLN A 589 11.21 -9.77 22.75
N PRO A 590 10.07 -10.28 23.26
CA PRO A 590 9.50 -9.80 24.51
C PRO A 590 10.45 -9.97 25.71
N LEU A 591 11.27 -11.03 25.75
CA LEU A 591 12.18 -11.27 26.87
C LEU A 591 13.34 -10.28 26.93
N PHE A 592 13.84 -9.79 25.79
CA PHE A 592 14.83 -8.72 25.77
C PHE A 592 14.26 -7.42 26.37
N ARG A 593 13.00 -7.10 26.04
CA ARG A 593 12.28 -5.98 26.68
C ARG A 593 12.08 -6.22 28.16
N ALA A 594 11.68 -7.43 28.57
CA ALA A 594 11.53 -7.79 29.97
C ALA A 594 12.84 -7.52 30.74
N ILE A 595 13.99 -8.01 30.26
CA ILE A 595 15.30 -7.76 30.90
C ILE A 595 15.56 -6.26 31.07
N THR A 596 15.30 -5.47 30.03
CA THR A 596 15.49 -4.01 30.05
C THR A 596 14.64 -3.32 31.13
N TYR A 597 13.35 -3.64 31.18
CA TYR A 597 12.44 -3.09 32.19
C TYR A 597 12.76 -3.62 33.59
N GLY A 598 13.18 -4.88 33.72
CA GLY A 598 13.63 -5.48 34.97
C GLY A 598 14.85 -4.77 35.57
N CYS A 599 15.87 -4.51 34.76
CA CYS A 599 17.04 -3.73 35.17
C CYS A 599 16.65 -2.31 35.60
N SER A 600 15.77 -1.65 34.85
CA SER A 600 15.31 -0.29 35.15
C SER A 600 14.43 -0.22 36.42
N ALA A 601 13.77 -1.32 36.78
CA ALA A 601 13.07 -1.50 38.05
C ALA A 601 14.00 -1.84 39.23
N GLY A 602 15.29 -2.12 38.98
CA GLY A 602 16.24 -2.60 39.99
C GLY A 602 16.16 -4.10 40.27
N ARG A 603 15.45 -4.87 39.44
CA ARG A 603 15.27 -6.33 39.55
C ARG A 603 16.38 -7.08 38.81
N TYR A 604 17.63 -6.75 39.10
CA TYR A 604 18.79 -7.29 38.38
C TYR A 604 18.88 -8.82 38.47
N GLN A 605 18.53 -9.39 39.62
CA GLN A 605 18.57 -10.84 39.83
C GLN A 605 17.53 -11.58 38.98
N ASP A 606 16.33 -11.02 38.85
CA ASP A 606 15.28 -11.64 38.05
C ASP A 606 15.57 -11.47 36.55
N ALA A 607 16.14 -10.33 36.16
CA ALA A 607 16.55 -10.06 34.78
C ALA A 607 17.67 -11.02 34.31
N ILE A 608 18.70 -11.25 35.15
CA ILE A 608 19.76 -12.21 34.82
C ILE A 608 19.25 -13.65 34.78
N GLU A 609 18.24 -13.99 35.58
CA GLU A 609 17.59 -15.30 35.55
C GLU A 609 16.87 -15.54 34.21
N ILE A 610 16.10 -14.56 33.72
CA ILE A 610 15.49 -14.64 32.38
C ILE A 610 16.57 -14.88 31.32
N TYR A 611 17.65 -14.09 31.36
CA TYR A 611 18.75 -14.24 30.42
C TYR A 611 19.36 -15.65 30.46
N ALA A 612 19.70 -16.14 31.66
CA ALA A 612 20.35 -17.44 31.81
C ALA A 612 19.45 -18.61 31.42
N ILE A 613 18.20 -18.63 31.89
CA ILE A 613 17.30 -19.77 31.78
C ILE A 613 16.55 -19.78 30.45
N ARG A 614 16.04 -18.63 30.00
CA ARG A 614 15.10 -18.57 28.88
C ARG A 614 15.76 -18.20 27.56
N LEU A 615 16.89 -17.47 27.58
CA LEU A 615 17.59 -17.02 26.38
C LEU A 615 18.89 -17.80 26.12
N ASN A 616 19.88 -17.70 27.02
CA ASN A 616 21.21 -18.24 26.81
C ASN A 616 21.26 -19.78 26.83
N ARG A 617 20.52 -20.43 27.75
CA ARG A 617 20.35 -21.91 27.85
C ARG A 617 21.62 -22.77 27.87
N GLY A 618 22.82 -22.18 27.91
CA GLY A 618 24.10 -22.90 27.87
C GLY A 618 24.61 -23.14 26.43
N PRO A 619 25.76 -23.83 26.28
CA PRO A 619 26.56 -23.81 25.06
C PRO A 619 25.96 -24.49 23.81
N GLU A 620 24.75 -25.05 23.89
CA GLU A 620 24.09 -25.72 22.77
C GLU A 620 23.08 -24.82 22.02
N HIS A 621 22.82 -23.59 22.51
CA HIS A 621 21.89 -22.65 21.89
C HIS A 621 22.46 -21.22 21.86
N TYR A 622 23.41 -20.95 20.95
CA TYR A 622 23.89 -19.58 20.75
C TYR A 622 23.07 -18.88 19.64
N PHE A 623 22.32 -17.85 20.04
CA PHE A 623 21.88 -16.77 19.15
C PHE A 623 22.51 -15.48 19.66
N PHE A 624 23.63 -15.08 19.05
CA PHE A 624 24.25 -13.76 19.20
C PHE A 624 24.78 -13.27 17.86
#